data_AF-A0AAD0IZ73-F1
#
_entry.id   AF-A0AAD0IZ73-F1
#
_cell.length_a   1.000
_cell.length_b   1.000
_cell.length_c   1.000
_cell.angle_alpha   90.00
_cell.angle_beta   90.00
_cell.angle_gamma   90.00
#
_symmetry.space_group_name_H-M   'P 1'
#
loop_
_entity.id
_entity.type
_entity.pdbx_description
1 polymer ?
#
loop_
_entity_poly.entity_id
_entity_poly.type
_entity_poly.pdbx_seq_one_letter_code
_entity_poly.pdbx_strand_id
1 'polypeptide(L)'
;MNDSSVFDTLCELLNTSGARFRVLEHPAEGKSDAIAALRGTRPEQGAKAMLCTFKDGGDTTALAVIPGHVKIDFRKVADAVGRRKATLASPDVAAAVTRCVMGAVPPFVFDANVTLVVDPALVERNAEIAFNAGRLDRSVVLDAADYVRIARPLLVDITRPETTDTTAPPPGPRMSTNRKPLPSEQASLIEQVQRIAEGLGEMFAPFTEVVVHDLRTPEHAILAIHNNLSGRAVGDPATELGLARIADDDFPQVLANYPNRFADGRTAKSTSIGIKDSTGRYVAALCLNADVTLFRGFQGMLNQFCRTDGETVVETLDPAGADAIRQRIDAFATRLATTPRELKTDQRRELMQTLKADGFLEVRRAMEIVSQHLGVSRATVYNDAK
;
A
#
# COMPACT_ATOMS: atom_id res chain seq x y z
N MET A 1 7.66 11.35 39.29
CA MET A 1 7.85 12.39 38.26
C MET A 1 7.19 11.86 37.01
N ASN A 2 6.32 12.64 36.34
CA ASN A 2 5.61 12.15 35.16
C ASN A 2 6.61 11.93 34.03
N ASP A 3 6.74 10.68 33.60
CA ASP A 3 7.49 10.32 32.40
C ASP A 3 6.59 10.61 31.19
N SER A 4 6.44 11.90 30.89
CA SER A 4 5.62 12.40 29.79
C SER A 4 6.18 11.89 28.47
N SER A 5 5.33 11.32 27.61
CA SER A 5 5.83 10.76 26.35
C SER A 5 6.31 11.87 25.41
N VAL A 6 7.24 11.56 24.50
CA VAL A 6 7.74 12.54 23.51
C VAL A 6 6.58 13.14 22.68
N PHE A 7 5.50 12.38 22.48
CA PHE A 7 4.27 12.86 21.87
C PHE A 7 3.61 13.97 22.71
N ASP A 8 3.42 13.74 24.01
CA ASP A 8 2.71 14.65 24.91
C ASP A 8 3.52 15.95 25.12
N THR A 9 4.84 15.83 25.35
CA THR A 9 5.76 16.98 25.43
C THR A 9 5.76 17.81 24.14
N LEU A 10 5.69 17.16 22.96
CA LEU A 10 5.59 17.89 21.71
C LEU A 10 4.23 18.60 21.56
N CYS A 11 3.13 17.95 21.88
CA CYS A 11 1.80 18.58 21.83
C CYS A 11 1.69 19.76 22.81
N GLU A 12 2.26 19.66 24.00
CA GLU A 12 2.34 20.76 24.97
C GLU A 12 3.16 21.94 24.44
N LEU A 13 4.34 21.67 23.84
CA LEU A 13 5.16 22.69 23.19
C LEU A 13 4.41 23.41 22.06
N LEU A 14 3.76 22.66 21.17
CA LEU A 14 3.03 23.21 20.03
C LEU A 14 1.81 24.04 20.47
N ASN A 15 1.03 23.55 21.43
CA ASN A 15 -0.10 24.28 22.00
C ASN A 15 0.36 25.58 22.69
N THR A 16 1.36 25.51 23.57
CA THR A 16 1.87 26.68 24.31
C THR A 16 2.50 27.71 23.38
N SER A 17 3.06 27.27 22.25
CA SER A 17 3.64 28.14 21.22
C SER A 17 2.62 28.69 20.21
N GLY A 18 1.33 28.39 20.36
CA GLY A 18 0.27 28.81 19.45
C GLY A 18 0.45 28.29 18.02
N ALA A 19 0.93 27.06 17.85
CA ALA A 19 1.17 26.46 16.53
C ALA A 19 -0.14 26.02 15.85
N ARG A 20 -0.23 26.15 14.53
CA ARG A 20 -1.28 25.50 13.74
C ARG A 20 -0.89 24.06 13.43
N PHE A 21 -1.49 23.10 14.13
CA PHE A 21 -1.25 21.68 13.92
C PHE A 21 -2.51 20.83 14.15
N ARG A 22 -2.47 19.60 13.64
CA ARG A 22 -3.48 18.56 13.86
C ARG A 22 -2.82 17.20 14.09
N VAL A 23 -3.43 16.38 14.91
CA VAL A 23 -3.01 14.99 15.16
C VAL A 23 -3.83 14.06 14.28
N LEU A 24 -3.18 13.03 13.75
CA LEU A 24 -3.79 11.92 13.02
C LEU A 24 -3.45 10.60 13.73
N GLU A 25 -4.45 9.75 13.90
CA GLU A 25 -4.28 8.36 14.33
C GLU A 25 -4.41 7.44 13.13
N HIS A 26 -3.52 6.44 13.02
CA HIS A 26 -3.53 5.45 11.96
C HIS A 26 -2.85 4.15 12.42
N PRO A 27 -3.06 3.01 11.74
CA PRO A 27 -2.28 1.81 12.00
C PRO A 27 -0.77 2.08 11.85
N ALA A 28 0.05 1.40 12.64
CA ALA A 28 1.49 1.45 12.49
C ALA A 28 1.89 0.79 11.16
N GLU A 29 2.62 1.54 10.33
CA GLU A 29 3.06 1.14 8.99
C GLU A 29 4.56 1.44 8.83
N GLY A 30 5.27 0.63 8.05
CA GLY A 30 6.72 0.74 7.85
C GLY A 30 7.11 1.49 6.57
N LYS A 31 6.21 1.64 5.60
CA LYS A 31 6.47 2.26 4.29
C LYS A 31 6.06 3.74 4.27
N SER A 32 7.00 4.62 3.93
CA SER A 32 6.78 6.08 3.92
C SER A 32 5.64 6.53 3.01
N ASP A 33 5.49 5.92 1.83
CA ASP A 33 4.44 6.28 0.87
C ASP A 33 3.03 5.86 1.33
N ALA A 34 2.93 4.69 1.98
CA ALA A 34 1.67 4.23 2.57
C ALA A 34 1.23 5.12 3.73
N ILE A 35 2.18 5.55 4.59
CA ILE A 35 1.92 6.53 5.64
C ILE A 35 1.51 7.89 5.05
N ALA A 36 2.15 8.36 3.98
CA ALA A 36 1.80 9.62 3.31
C ALA A 36 0.35 9.59 2.79
N ALA A 37 -0.06 8.48 2.15
CA ALA A 37 -1.43 8.26 1.71
C ALA A 37 -2.43 8.23 2.88
N LEU A 38 -2.13 7.50 3.97
CA LEU A 38 -2.97 7.45 5.17
C LEU A 38 -3.17 8.84 5.83
N ARG A 39 -2.17 9.72 5.72
CA ARG A 39 -2.24 11.10 6.24
C ARG A 39 -2.99 12.08 5.34
N GLY A 40 -3.27 11.70 4.09
CA GLY A 40 -3.73 12.61 3.04
C GLY A 40 -2.69 13.66 2.65
N THR A 41 -1.39 13.32 2.73
CA THR A 41 -0.25 14.23 2.49
C THR A 41 0.62 13.73 1.35
N ARG A 42 1.26 14.63 0.62
CA ARG A 42 2.21 14.26 -0.46
C ARG A 42 3.55 13.78 0.14
N PRO A 43 4.33 12.89 -0.53
CA PRO A 43 5.60 12.38 0.01
C PRO A 43 6.64 13.46 0.37
N GLU A 44 6.62 14.61 -0.29
CA GLU A 44 7.46 15.77 0.02
C GLU A 44 7.10 16.50 1.32
N GLN A 45 5.87 16.33 1.83
CA GLN A 45 5.46 16.88 3.12
C GLN A 45 5.95 16.01 4.29
N GLY A 46 6.31 14.75 4.04
CA GLY A 46 6.78 13.83 5.06
C GLY A 46 8.14 14.27 5.62
N ALA A 47 8.23 14.71 6.87
CA ALA A 47 9.51 15.04 7.49
C ALA A 47 10.17 13.77 8.07
N LYS A 48 11.33 13.40 7.53
CA LYS A 48 12.10 12.22 7.94
C LYS A 48 13.29 12.65 8.79
N ALA A 49 13.16 12.50 10.11
CA ALA A 49 14.23 12.78 11.06
C ALA A 49 15.17 11.58 11.23
N MET A 50 16.48 11.82 11.17
CA MET A 50 17.54 10.80 11.25
C MET A 50 18.69 11.30 12.12
N LEU A 51 18.96 10.60 13.23
CA LEU A 51 20.06 10.95 14.11
C LEU A 51 21.41 10.57 13.47
N CYS A 52 22.32 11.52 13.45
CA CYS A 52 23.67 11.40 12.92
C CYS A 52 24.71 11.52 14.04
N THR A 53 25.68 10.61 14.03
CA THR A 53 26.87 10.59 14.89
C THR A 53 28.10 10.98 14.09
N PHE A 54 29.16 11.46 14.76
CA PHE A 54 30.38 11.93 14.10
C PHE A 54 31.60 11.13 14.55
N LYS A 55 32.47 10.75 13.59
CA LYS A 55 33.63 9.87 13.85
C LYS A 55 34.87 10.59 14.36
N ASP A 56 34.80 11.90 14.57
CA ASP A 56 35.92 12.76 14.93
C ASP A 56 35.96 13.19 16.41
N GLY A 57 34.98 12.76 17.21
CA GLY A 57 34.99 12.85 18.67
C GLY A 57 34.12 13.98 19.25
N GLY A 58 33.43 13.65 20.35
CA GLY A 58 32.52 14.53 21.09
C GLY A 58 31.11 13.96 21.19
N ASP A 59 30.40 14.29 22.27
CA ASP A 59 29.05 13.78 22.56
C ASP A 59 27.94 14.45 21.75
N THR A 60 28.28 15.53 21.02
CA THR A 60 27.33 16.25 20.17
C THR A 60 26.90 15.41 18.98
N THR A 61 25.59 15.25 18.79
CA THR A 61 24.98 14.59 17.61
C THR A 61 24.18 15.60 16.79
N ALA A 62 23.70 15.20 15.62
CA ALA A 62 22.79 16.04 14.82
C ALA A 62 21.53 15.26 14.45
N LEU A 63 20.36 15.88 14.63
CA LEU A 63 19.12 15.37 14.09
C LEU A 63 18.91 16.01 12.71
N ALA A 64 19.19 15.22 11.68
CA ALA A 64 19.04 15.65 10.30
C ALA A 64 17.63 15.36 9.79
N VAL A 65 16.93 16.36 9.28
CA VAL A 65 15.53 16.25 8.81
C VAL A 65 15.44 16.62 7.34
N ILE A 66 14.88 15.71 6.55
CA ILE A 66 14.72 15.86 5.11
C ILE A 66 13.28 15.51 4.67
N PRO A 67 12.83 15.94 3.47
CA PRO A 67 11.62 15.39 2.85
C PRO A 67 11.68 13.86 2.69
N GLY A 68 10.53 13.18 2.79
CA GLY A 68 10.47 11.73 2.93
C GLY A 68 10.93 10.95 1.69
N HIS A 69 10.84 11.58 0.51
CA HIS A 69 11.19 11.03 -0.80
C HIS A 69 12.67 11.22 -1.19
N VAL A 70 13.41 12.12 -0.54
CA VAL A 70 14.82 12.40 -0.89
C VAL A 70 15.82 11.62 -0.02
N LYS A 71 17.09 11.63 -0.44
CA LYS A 71 18.19 10.93 0.26
C LYS A 71 19.13 11.93 0.89
N ILE A 72 19.51 11.68 2.15
CA ILE A 72 20.48 12.50 2.91
C ILE A 72 21.88 12.45 2.31
N ASP A 73 22.58 13.59 2.34
CA ASP A 73 24.01 13.69 2.13
C ASP A 73 24.72 13.91 3.48
N PHE A 74 25.23 12.81 4.05
CA PHE A 74 26.00 12.83 5.30
C PHE A 74 27.26 13.71 5.25
N ARG A 75 27.76 14.07 4.06
CA ARG A 75 28.86 15.04 3.95
C ARG A 75 28.36 16.45 4.27
N LYS A 76 27.27 16.88 3.62
CA LYS A 76 26.66 18.19 3.86
C LYS A 76 26.21 18.36 5.33
N VAL A 77 25.68 17.30 5.94
CA VAL A 77 25.34 17.29 7.38
C VAL A 77 26.58 17.53 8.25
N ALA A 78 27.70 16.90 7.92
CA ALA A 78 28.95 17.08 8.66
C ALA A 78 29.49 18.52 8.48
N ASP A 79 29.50 19.01 7.25
CA ASP A 79 29.93 20.37 6.91
C ASP A 79 29.06 21.42 7.64
N ALA A 80 27.73 21.22 7.71
CA ALA A 80 26.77 22.10 8.39
C ALA A 80 27.03 22.27 9.90
N VAL A 81 27.55 21.24 10.57
CA VAL A 81 27.88 21.29 12.01
C VAL A 81 29.38 21.39 12.29
N GLY A 82 30.21 21.68 11.27
CA GLY A 82 31.66 21.83 11.42
C GLY A 82 32.41 20.54 11.79
N ARG A 83 31.88 19.37 11.39
CA ARG A 83 32.45 18.03 11.67
C ARG A 83 33.02 17.39 10.42
N ARG A 84 34.00 16.50 10.57
CA ARG A 84 34.72 15.88 9.44
C ARG A 84 33.93 14.78 8.72
N LYS A 85 33.07 14.04 9.44
CA LYS A 85 32.32 12.91 8.88
C LYS A 85 31.13 12.53 9.74
N ALA A 86 29.92 12.70 9.22
CA ALA A 86 28.71 12.16 9.79
C ALA A 86 28.48 10.70 9.34
N THR A 87 27.80 9.93 10.18
CA THR A 87 27.21 8.62 9.88
C THR A 87 25.86 8.50 10.58
N LEU A 88 24.92 7.73 10.03
CA LEU A 88 23.69 7.39 10.72
C LEU A 88 24.01 6.72 12.07
N ALA A 89 23.32 7.12 13.14
CA ALA A 89 23.41 6.46 14.44
C ALA A 89 22.94 4.99 14.34
N SER A 90 23.45 4.11 15.20
CA SER A 90 22.83 2.79 15.40
C SER A 90 21.45 2.95 16.04
N PRO A 91 20.53 1.97 15.87
CA PRO A 91 19.20 2.04 16.48
C PRO A 91 19.23 2.28 17.98
N ASP A 92 20.16 1.66 18.71
CA ASP A 92 20.28 1.79 20.17
C ASP A 92 20.69 3.22 20.58
N VAL A 93 21.65 3.83 19.87
CA VAL A 93 22.09 5.22 20.10
C VAL A 93 20.97 6.19 19.73
N ALA A 94 20.27 5.94 18.61
CA ALA A 94 19.12 6.75 18.21
C ALA A 94 18.02 6.72 19.28
N ALA A 95 17.64 5.52 19.75
CA ALA A 95 16.62 5.35 20.78
C ALA A 95 17.03 5.98 22.13
N ALA A 96 18.30 5.86 22.54
CA ALA A 96 18.80 6.45 23.78
C ALA A 96 18.76 7.98 23.75
N VAL A 97 19.18 8.61 22.64
CA VAL A 97 19.22 10.08 22.51
C VAL A 97 17.83 10.67 22.26
N THR A 98 17.04 10.11 21.35
CA THR A 98 15.74 10.70 20.97
C THR A 98 14.56 10.19 21.80
N ARG A 99 14.76 9.18 22.66
CA ARG A 99 13.70 8.50 23.45
C ARG A 99 12.52 8.01 22.60
N CYS A 100 12.78 7.64 21.34
CA CYS A 100 11.78 7.21 20.37
C CYS A 100 12.21 5.90 19.71
N VAL A 101 11.23 5.11 19.25
CA VAL A 101 11.51 4.00 18.33
C VAL A 101 11.90 4.53 16.94
N MET A 102 12.67 3.75 16.20
CA MET A 102 13.07 4.10 14.83
C MET A 102 11.83 4.35 13.96
N GLY A 103 11.84 5.43 13.17
CA GLY A 103 10.69 5.83 12.35
C GLY A 103 9.61 6.63 13.10
N ALA A 104 9.73 6.80 14.42
CA ALA A 104 8.83 7.62 15.23
C ALA A 104 9.47 8.91 15.77
N VAL A 105 10.71 9.21 15.37
CA VAL A 105 11.45 10.40 15.81
C VAL A 105 10.81 11.66 15.21
N PRO A 106 10.29 12.61 16.01
CA PRO A 106 9.79 13.88 15.50
C PRO A 106 10.97 14.76 15.03
N PRO A 107 10.74 15.75 14.14
CA PRO A 107 11.77 16.68 13.67
C PRO A 107 12.05 17.80 14.69
N PHE A 108 12.06 17.45 15.97
CA PHE A 108 12.25 18.34 17.12
C PHE A 108 13.37 17.81 18.01
N VAL A 109 14.09 18.73 18.66
CA VAL A 109 15.16 18.40 19.61
C VAL A 109 14.76 18.89 21.00
N PHE A 110 14.96 18.01 21.99
CA PHE A 110 14.75 18.30 23.41
C PHE A 110 16.03 18.13 24.25
N ASP A 111 17.15 17.77 23.63
CA ASP A 111 18.47 17.60 24.24
C ASP A 111 19.46 18.61 23.63
N ALA A 112 20.08 19.43 24.46
CA ALA A 112 21.01 20.49 24.04
C ALA A 112 22.27 19.97 23.33
N ASN A 113 22.58 18.68 23.43
CA ASN A 113 23.70 18.03 22.74
C ASN A 113 23.36 17.63 21.29
N VAL A 114 22.12 17.82 20.85
CA VAL A 114 21.67 17.49 19.49
C VAL A 114 21.48 18.78 18.68
N THR A 115 22.18 18.93 17.56
CA THR A 115 21.90 20.04 16.62
C THR A 115 20.79 19.64 15.66
N LEU A 116 19.69 20.41 15.62
CA LEU A 116 18.63 20.22 14.63
C LEU A 116 19.05 20.84 13.29
N VAL A 117 19.23 20.02 12.26
CA VAL A 117 19.57 20.45 10.89
C VAL A 117 18.45 20.03 9.95
N VAL A 118 17.87 20.98 9.23
CA VAL A 118 16.69 20.75 8.38
C VAL A 118 17.02 21.20 6.96
N ASP A 119 16.67 20.38 5.97
CA ASP A 119 16.76 20.78 4.57
C ASP A 119 15.69 21.86 4.25
N PRO A 120 16.06 23.03 3.73
CA PRO A 120 15.13 24.13 3.45
C PRO A 120 13.96 23.73 2.55
N ALA A 121 14.16 22.81 1.61
CA ALA A 121 13.12 22.38 0.68
C ALA A 121 11.89 21.77 1.38
N LEU A 122 12.06 21.21 2.60
CA LEU A 122 10.96 20.68 3.40
C LEU A 122 9.95 21.76 3.82
N VAL A 123 10.44 22.96 4.15
CA VAL A 123 9.65 24.06 4.74
C VAL A 123 9.36 25.18 3.74
N GLU A 124 10.17 25.32 2.70
CA GLU A 124 9.98 26.31 1.63
C GLU A 124 8.96 25.84 0.57
N ARG A 125 8.93 24.53 0.27
CA ARG A 125 8.02 23.96 -0.76
C ARG A 125 6.67 23.50 -0.21
N ASN A 126 6.50 23.43 1.11
CA ASN A 126 5.29 22.89 1.74
C ASN A 126 4.75 23.85 2.81
N ALA A 127 3.46 24.21 2.72
CA ALA A 127 2.79 24.98 3.77
C ALA A 127 2.59 24.17 5.07
N GLU A 128 2.44 22.85 4.96
CA GLU A 128 2.34 21.91 6.09
C GLU A 128 3.33 20.76 5.92
N ILE A 129 4.00 20.38 7.02
CA ILE A 129 4.86 19.20 7.13
C ILE A 129 4.18 18.12 8.00
N ALA A 130 4.50 16.85 7.77
CA ALA A 130 3.86 15.72 8.43
C ALA A 130 4.89 14.68 8.93
N PHE A 131 4.80 14.27 10.19
CA PHE A 131 5.77 13.37 10.82
C PHE A 131 5.15 12.52 11.94
N ASN A 132 5.81 11.41 12.27
CA ASN A 132 5.48 10.61 13.44
C ASN A 132 6.06 11.26 14.71
N ALA A 133 5.33 11.21 15.82
CA ALA A 133 5.74 11.86 17.07
C ALA A 133 5.78 10.85 18.22
N GLY A 134 6.96 10.31 18.53
CA GLY A 134 7.20 9.35 19.61
C GLY A 134 6.66 7.93 19.36
N ARG A 135 5.58 7.80 18.59
CA ARG A 135 4.92 6.54 18.23
C ARG A 135 4.73 6.39 16.71
N LEU A 136 4.51 5.16 16.26
CA LEU A 136 4.29 4.81 14.84
C LEU A 136 2.82 4.86 14.40
N ASP A 137 1.89 4.94 15.35
CA ASP A 137 0.43 4.97 15.16
C ASP A 137 -0.16 6.40 15.20
N ARG A 138 0.68 7.41 15.48
CA ARG A 138 0.29 8.81 15.55
C ARG A 138 1.23 9.73 14.77
N SER A 139 0.62 10.48 13.87
CA SER A 139 1.27 11.54 13.10
C SER A 139 0.79 12.92 13.54
N VAL A 140 1.68 13.90 13.47
CA VAL A 140 1.37 15.33 13.55
C VAL A 140 1.51 15.92 12.16
N VAL A 141 0.53 16.73 11.76
CA VAL A 141 0.64 17.65 10.61
C VAL A 141 0.70 19.06 11.16
N LEU A 142 1.73 19.82 10.80
CA LEU A 142 2.12 21.09 11.41
C LEU A 142 2.45 22.10 10.30
N ASP A 143 1.98 23.33 10.45
CA ASP A 143 2.34 24.43 9.55
C ASP A 143 3.86 24.68 9.55
N ALA A 144 4.44 24.86 8.36
CA ALA A 144 5.89 24.96 8.19
C ALA A 144 6.50 26.25 8.76
N ALA A 145 5.77 27.37 8.74
CA ALA A 145 6.24 28.62 9.33
C ALA A 145 6.22 28.54 10.87
N ASP A 146 5.18 27.93 11.45
CA ASP A 146 5.11 27.63 12.87
C ASP A 146 6.21 26.62 13.28
N TYR A 147 6.48 25.61 12.46
CA TYR A 147 7.61 24.69 12.67
C TYR A 147 8.96 25.42 12.74
N VAL A 148 9.31 26.23 11.75
CA VAL A 148 10.59 26.98 11.75
C VAL A 148 10.68 27.94 12.94
N ARG A 149 9.58 28.64 13.26
CA ARG A 149 9.49 29.58 14.40
C ARG A 149 9.75 28.91 15.75
N ILE A 150 9.25 27.68 15.94
CA ILE A 150 9.29 26.96 17.22
C ILE A 150 10.54 26.09 17.33
N ALA A 151 10.83 25.27 16.31
CA ALA A 151 11.95 24.34 16.32
C ALA A 151 13.31 25.01 16.08
N ARG A 152 13.32 26.21 15.48
CA ARG A 152 14.51 27.05 15.20
C ARG A 152 15.68 26.25 14.60
N PRO A 153 15.46 25.51 13.50
CA PRO A 153 16.47 24.63 12.92
C PRO A 153 17.61 25.40 12.24
N LEU A 154 18.77 24.75 12.12
CA LEU A 154 19.79 25.13 11.16
C LEU A 154 19.30 24.72 9.75
N LEU A 155 18.86 25.70 8.96
CA LEU A 155 18.39 25.50 7.59
C LEU A 155 19.58 25.45 6.62
N VAL A 156 19.93 24.23 6.17
CA VAL A 156 21.05 23.98 5.25
C VAL A 156 20.66 22.84 4.32
N ASP A 157 20.95 22.96 3.02
CA ASP A 157 20.85 21.84 2.07
C ASP A 157 21.71 20.67 2.59
N ILE A 158 21.03 19.61 3.00
CA ILE A 158 21.63 18.36 3.53
C ILE A 158 21.18 17.14 2.73
N THR A 159 20.58 17.38 1.56
CA THR A 159 20.09 16.33 0.67
C THR A 159 21.10 16.10 -0.45
N ARG A 160 21.09 14.89 -1.00
CA ARG A 160 21.76 14.66 -2.28
C ARG A 160 20.91 15.37 -3.34
N PRO A 161 21.53 16.05 -4.33
CA PRO A 161 20.77 16.70 -5.38
C PRO A 161 19.82 15.67 -6.01
N GLU A 162 18.54 16.02 -6.05
CA GLU A 162 17.54 15.27 -6.80
C GLU A 162 18.04 15.12 -8.24
N THR A 163 18.03 13.90 -8.76
CA THR A 163 18.23 13.65 -10.19
C THR A 163 16.93 14.01 -10.91
N THR A 164 16.66 15.30 -11.05
CA THR A 164 15.44 15.84 -11.65
C THR A 164 15.74 16.75 -12.82
N ASP A 165 15.14 16.40 -13.95
CA ASP A 165 15.08 17.17 -15.20
C ASP A 165 14.14 18.37 -15.03
N THR A 166 14.52 19.60 -15.44
CA THR A 166 13.62 20.79 -15.46
C THR A 166 14.21 22.03 -16.13
N THR A 167 13.34 22.90 -16.66
CA THR A 167 13.66 24.20 -17.30
C THR A 167 12.66 25.29 -16.82
N ALA A 168 12.80 26.60 -17.08
CA ALA A 168 13.73 27.32 -17.95
C ALA A 168 14.50 28.51 -17.28
N PRO A 169 14.25 29.82 -17.50
CA PRO A 169 15.39 30.71 -17.78
C PRO A 169 15.56 31.91 -16.82
N PRO A 170 16.79 32.43 -16.71
CA PRO A 170 17.06 33.74 -17.34
C PRO A 170 18.42 33.81 -18.08
N PRO A 171 18.63 34.79 -18.99
CA PRO A 171 19.89 34.92 -19.73
C PRO A 171 20.96 35.72 -18.97
N GLY A 172 22.13 35.12 -18.79
CA GLY A 172 23.39 35.78 -18.40
C GLY A 172 24.58 35.02 -19.04
N PRO A 173 25.64 35.70 -19.53
CA PRO A 173 26.50 35.10 -20.55
C PRO A 173 27.53 34.08 -20.05
N ARG A 174 27.34 32.83 -20.49
CA ARG A 174 28.33 31.82 -20.94
C ARG A 174 29.71 31.75 -20.25
N MET A 175 30.03 30.58 -19.69
CA MET A 175 31.36 29.98 -19.90
C MET A 175 31.36 28.43 -19.85
N SER A 176 32.02 27.83 -20.86
CA SER A 176 32.51 26.44 -20.96
C SER A 176 31.58 25.27 -20.59
N THR A 177 30.84 24.75 -21.58
CA THR A 177 30.06 23.51 -21.48
C THR A 177 30.88 22.25 -21.75
N ASN A 178 31.07 21.40 -20.74
CA ASN A 178 31.32 19.96 -20.95
C ASN A 178 30.65 19.13 -19.84
N ARG A 179 29.32 19.27 -19.73
CA ARG A 179 28.46 18.37 -18.92
C ARG A 179 27.77 17.40 -19.86
N LYS A 180 27.71 16.12 -19.49
CA LYS A 180 26.82 15.13 -20.13
C LYS A 180 25.37 15.66 -20.11
N PRO A 181 24.58 15.45 -21.17
CA PRO A 181 23.17 15.83 -21.17
C PRO A 181 22.41 15.18 -20.01
N LEU A 182 21.45 15.91 -19.44
CA LEU A 182 20.42 15.33 -18.58
C LEU A 182 19.54 14.38 -19.43
N PRO A 183 19.08 13.24 -18.89
CA PRO A 183 18.08 12.41 -19.56
C PRO A 183 16.77 13.20 -19.69
N SER A 184 16.11 13.14 -20.84
CA SER A 184 14.81 13.79 -21.04
C SER A 184 13.73 13.17 -20.16
N GLU A 185 12.67 13.93 -19.86
CA GLU A 185 11.43 13.49 -19.20
C GLU A 185 11.00 12.07 -19.63
N GLN A 186 10.94 11.84 -20.95
CA GLN A 186 10.55 10.56 -21.55
C GLN A 186 11.49 9.41 -21.15
N ALA A 187 12.80 9.67 -21.03
CA ALA A 187 13.77 8.69 -20.54
C ALA A 187 13.61 8.41 -19.04
N SER A 188 13.30 9.43 -18.23
CA SER A 188 12.99 9.25 -16.80
C SER A 188 11.72 8.43 -16.57
N LEU A 189 10.66 8.69 -17.34
CA LEU A 189 9.43 7.90 -17.33
C LEU A 189 9.71 6.44 -17.68
N ILE A 190 10.50 6.19 -18.73
CA ILE A 190 10.92 4.84 -19.13
C ILE A 190 11.74 4.14 -18.05
N GLU A 191 12.70 4.82 -17.42
CA GLU A 191 13.51 4.26 -16.33
C GLU A 191 12.65 3.85 -15.13
N GLN A 192 11.70 4.70 -14.73
CA GLN A 192 10.76 4.39 -13.65
C GLN A 192 9.85 3.21 -14.00
N VAL A 193 9.37 3.14 -15.24
CA VAL A 193 8.55 2.02 -15.73
C VAL A 193 9.34 0.71 -15.76
N GLN A 194 10.64 0.73 -16.06
CA GLN A 194 11.52 -0.43 -15.93
C GLN A 194 11.64 -0.90 -14.47
N ARG A 195 11.76 0.01 -13.49
CA ARG A 195 11.82 -0.37 -12.06
C ARG A 195 10.49 -0.93 -11.55
N ILE A 196 9.37 -0.41 -12.04
CA ILE A 196 8.04 -0.97 -11.77
C ILE A 196 7.92 -2.37 -12.41
N ALA A 197 8.41 -2.55 -13.64
CA ALA A 197 8.38 -3.83 -14.34
C ALA A 197 9.23 -4.90 -13.64
N GLU A 198 10.40 -4.54 -13.13
CA GLU A 198 11.28 -5.39 -12.33
C GLU A 198 10.56 -5.89 -11.06
N GLY A 199 10.01 -4.98 -10.25
CA GLY A 199 9.29 -5.35 -9.03
C GLY A 199 8.02 -6.16 -9.26
N LEU A 200 7.27 -5.88 -10.33
CA LEU A 200 6.10 -6.68 -10.74
C LEU A 200 6.52 -8.06 -11.27
N GLY A 201 7.64 -8.13 -12.00
CA GLY A 201 8.24 -9.36 -12.47
C GLY A 201 8.63 -10.28 -11.32
N GLU A 202 9.32 -9.76 -10.30
CA GLU A 202 9.67 -10.53 -9.09
C GLU A 202 8.42 -10.96 -8.31
N MET A 203 7.45 -10.05 -8.11
CA MET A 203 6.25 -10.33 -7.31
C MET A 203 5.34 -11.41 -7.92
N PHE A 204 5.22 -11.47 -9.24
CA PHE A 204 4.29 -12.36 -9.95
C PHE A 204 4.98 -13.48 -10.75
N ALA A 205 6.27 -13.72 -10.49
CA ALA A 205 6.99 -14.87 -11.01
C ALA A 205 6.39 -16.21 -10.51
N PRO A 206 6.43 -17.29 -11.29
CA PRO A 206 6.82 -17.37 -12.71
C PRO A 206 5.64 -17.11 -13.67
N PHE A 207 4.44 -16.80 -13.17
CA PHE A 207 3.19 -16.88 -13.93
C PHE A 207 2.86 -15.65 -14.78
N THR A 208 3.50 -14.50 -14.51
CA THR A 208 3.25 -13.25 -15.24
C THR A 208 4.54 -12.75 -15.90
N GLU A 209 4.52 -12.70 -17.23
CA GLU A 209 5.50 -11.94 -18.00
C GLU A 209 5.22 -10.45 -17.88
N VAL A 210 6.27 -9.65 -17.71
CA VAL A 210 6.18 -8.19 -17.69
C VAL A 210 7.13 -7.60 -18.74
N VAL A 211 6.59 -6.83 -19.68
CA VAL A 211 7.32 -6.29 -20.84
C VAL A 211 7.24 -4.76 -20.86
N VAL A 212 8.40 -4.10 -21.00
CA VAL A 212 8.48 -2.64 -21.19
C VAL A 212 8.81 -2.34 -22.65
N HIS A 213 8.00 -1.48 -23.26
CA HIS A 213 8.19 -0.98 -24.62
C HIS A 213 8.55 0.51 -24.60
N ASP A 214 9.57 0.91 -25.35
CA ASP A 214 9.80 2.28 -25.82
C ASP A 214 8.95 2.54 -27.07
N LEU A 215 8.00 3.46 -27.00
CA LEU A 215 7.15 3.79 -28.15
C LEU A 215 7.75 4.87 -29.05
N ARG A 216 8.92 5.43 -28.68
CA ARG A 216 9.67 6.40 -29.48
C ARG A 216 10.53 5.74 -30.55
N THR A 217 10.74 4.42 -30.45
CA THR A 217 11.52 3.59 -31.37
C THR A 217 10.75 2.32 -31.73
N PRO A 218 9.60 2.43 -32.43
CA PRO A 218 8.67 1.32 -32.63
C PRO A 218 9.26 0.09 -33.30
N GLU A 219 10.30 0.22 -34.14
CA GLU A 219 10.99 -0.92 -34.75
C GLU A 219 11.88 -1.71 -33.76
N HIS A 220 12.24 -1.11 -32.61
CA HIS A 220 13.08 -1.72 -31.57
C HIS A 220 12.47 -1.55 -30.17
N ALA A 221 11.15 -1.67 -30.08
CA ALA A 221 10.40 -1.19 -28.93
C ALA A 221 10.71 -1.91 -27.61
N ILE A 222 10.92 -3.23 -27.58
CA ILE A 222 11.12 -3.93 -26.30
C ILE A 222 12.44 -3.53 -25.65
N LEU A 223 12.35 -2.91 -24.46
CA LEU A 223 13.51 -2.57 -23.62
C LEU A 223 13.83 -3.65 -22.58
N ALA A 224 12.80 -4.27 -22.01
CA ALA A 224 12.95 -5.25 -20.93
C ALA A 224 11.82 -6.28 -20.95
N ILE A 225 12.16 -7.53 -20.59
CA ILE A 225 11.22 -8.64 -20.39
C ILE A 225 11.60 -9.31 -19.06
N HIS A 226 10.65 -9.40 -18.13
CA HIS A 226 10.74 -10.19 -16.92
C HIS A 226 9.81 -11.40 -17.03
N ASN A 227 10.27 -12.59 -16.58
CA ASN A 227 9.57 -13.87 -16.76
C ASN A 227 9.13 -14.10 -18.22
N ASN A 228 10.07 -14.24 -19.16
CA ASN A 228 9.73 -14.37 -20.60
C ASN A 228 8.86 -15.61 -20.86
N LEU A 229 7.57 -15.38 -21.19
CA LEU A 229 6.58 -16.42 -21.52
C LEU A 229 6.19 -16.40 -23.00
N SER A 230 6.35 -15.24 -23.66
CA SER A 230 5.99 -15.01 -25.06
C SER A 230 7.04 -15.49 -26.06
N GLY A 231 8.28 -15.70 -25.62
CA GLY A 231 9.42 -16.07 -26.47
C GLY A 231 10.04 -14.90 -27.23
N ARG A 232 9.64 -13.67 -26.92
CA ARG A 232 10.13 -12.43 -27.54
C ARG A 232 11.52 -12.03 -27.01
N ALA A 233 12.20 -11.15 -27.73
CA ALA A 233 13.51 -10.63 -27.35
C ALA A 233 13.50 -9.11 -27.06
N VAL A 234 14.49 -8.66 -26.28
CA VAL A 234 14.81 -7.22 -26.17
C VAL A 234 15.29 -6.73 -27.53
N GLY A 235 14.74 -5.61 -27.98
CA GLY A 235 14.91 -5.07 -29.34
C GLY A 235 13.87 -5.52 -30.37
N ASP A 236 12.91 -6.39 -30.00
CA ASP A 236 11.78 -6.69 -30.91
C ASP A 236 10.85 -5.47 -31.10
N PRO A 237 10.14 -5.36 -32.25
CA PRO A 237 9.27 -4.23 -32.56
C PRO A 237 8.00 -4.11 -31.70
N ALA A 238 7.32 -2.97 -31.76
CA ALA A 238 6.03 -2.75 -31.12
C ALA A 238 4.96 -3.70 -31.67
N THR A 239 3.99 -4.08 -30.83
CA THR A 239 2.78 -4.77 -31.29
C THR A 239 1.80 -3.77 -31.91
N GLU A 240 0.76 -4.27 -32.59
CA GLU A 240 -0.36 -3.45 -33.10
C GLU A 240 -0.93 -2.50 -32.03
N LEU A 241 -0.96 -2.92 -30.77
CA LEU A 241 -1.43 -2.10 -29.65
C LEU A 241 -0.48 -0.95 -29.28
N GLY A 242 0.83 -1.15 -29.46
CA GLY A 242 1.83 -0.09 -29.35
C GLY A 242 1.72 0.89 -30.52
N LEU A 243 1.54 0.37 -31.74
CA LEU A 243 1.35 1.19 -32.95
C LEU A 243 0.05 2.02 -32.89
N ALA A 244 -1.05 1.46 -32.36
CA ALA A 244 -2.30 2.19 -32.17
C ALA A 244 -2.13 3.39 -31.22
N ARG A 245 -1.37 3.23 -30.13
CA ARG A 245 -1.00 4.33 -29.22
C ARG A 245 -0.07 5.38 -29.85
N ILE A 246 0.77 4.99 -30.81
CA ILE A 246 1.63 5.94 -31.54
C ILE A 246 0.82 6.75 -32.56
N ALA A 247 -0.25 6.16 -33.11
CA ALA A 247 -1.11 6.77 -34.11
C ALA A 247 -2.22 7.67 -33.53
N ASP A 248 -2.67 7.38 -32.30
CA ASP A 248 -3.78 8.07 -31.64
C ASP A 248 -3.44 8.33 -30.16
N ASP A 249 -3.24 9.61 -29.82
CA ASP A 249 -2.98 10.03 -28.44
C ASP A 249 -4.21 9.85 -27.54
N ASP A 250 -5.44 9.82 -28.07
CA ASP A 250 -6.67 9.58 -27.29
C ASP A 250 -6.99 8.08 -27.11
N PHE A 251 -6.15 7.19 -27.68
CA PHE A 251 -6.29 5.74 -27.52
C PHE A 251 -6.29 5.33 -26.03
N PRO A 252 -7.06 4.31 -25.60
CA PRO A 252 -7.15 3.96 -24.18
C PRO A 252 -5.81 3.70 -23.46
N GLN A 253 -5.56 4.51 -22.43
CA GLN A 253 -4.33 4.42 -21.64
C GLN A 253 -4.22 3.09 -20.87
N VAL A 254 -5.34 2.54 -20.39
CA VAL A 254 -5.35 1.25 -19.69
C VAL A 254 -6.31 0.31 -20.39
N LEU A 255 -5.78 -0.78 -20.94
CA LEU A 255 -6.55 -1.91 -21.45
C LEU A 255 -6.25 -3.11 -20.55
N ALA A 256 -7.12 -3.36 -19.59
CA ALA A 256 -6.92 -4.36 -18.54
C ALA A 256 -7.69 -5.64 -18.80
N ASN A 257 -7.12 -6.77 -18.37
CA ASN A 257 -7.79 -8.07 -18.26
C ASN A 257 -8.35 -8.67 -19.57
N TYR A 258 -7.84 -8.26 -20.74
CA TYR A 258 -8.31 -8.79 -22.02
C TYR A 258 -7.76 -10.21 -22.30
N PRO A 259 -8.51 -11.07 -23.01
CA PRO A 259 -8.03 -12.40 -23.38
C PRO A 259 -6.97 -12.30 -24.47
N ASN A 260 -5.92 -13.11 -24.35
CA ASN A 260 -4.80 -13.13 -25.29
C ASN A 260 -4.21 -14.56 -25.41
N ARG A 261 -3.23 -14.78 -26.31
CA ARG A 261 -2.51 -16.05 -26.46
C ARG A 261 -1.02 -15.81 -26.66
N PHE A 262 -0.21 -16.70 -26.10
CA PHE A 262 1.21 -16.77 -26.41
C PHE A 262 1.42 -17.49 -27.76
N ALA A 263 2.62 -17.36 -28.35
CA ALA A 263 2.94 -17.94 -29.66
C ALA A 263 2.86 -19.48 -29.69
N ASP A 264 3.04 -20.14 -28.53
CA ASP A 264 2.88 -21.58 -28.35
C ASP A 264 1.41 -22.04 -28.14
N GLY A 265 0.45 -21.11 -28.17
CA GLY A 265 -0.98 -21.38 -28.03
C GLY A 265 -1.52 -21.35 -26.60
N ARG A 266 -0.66 -21.27 -25.57
CA ARG A 266 -1.09 -21.09 -24.17
C ARG A 266 -1.96 -19.85 -24.01
N THR A 267 -2.93 -19.91 -23.09
CA THR A 267 -3.85 -18.80 -22.90
C THR A 267 -3.25 -17.77 -21.95
N ALA A 268 -3.18 -16.53 -22.41
CA ALA A 268 -2.79 -15.39 -21.60
C ALA A 268 -4.03 -14.57 -21.18
N LYS A 269 -3.95 -13.98 -19.99
CA LYS A 269 -4.77 -12.83 -19.60
C LYS A 269 -3.86 -11.62 -19.56
N SER A 270 -4.13 -10.64 -20.42
CA SER A 270 -3.21 -9.52 -20.65
C SER A 270 -3.76 -8.19 -20.14
N THR A 271 -2.85 -7.33 -19.73
CA THR A 271 -3.10 -5.91 -19.41
C THR A 271 -2.01 -5.08 -20.07
N SER A 272 -2.38 -3.98 -20.72
CA SER A 272 -1.43 -3.04 -21.32
C SER A 272 -1.72 -1.61 -20.87
N ILE A 273 -0.72 -1.00 -20.24
CA ILE A 273 -0.75 0.36 -19.68
C ILE A 273 0.16 1.22 -20.54
N GLY A 274 -0.40 2.22 -21.21
CA GLY A 274 0.33 3.24 -21.93
C GLY A 274 0.83 4.32 -20.98
N ILE A 275 2.04 4.80 -21.23
CA ILE A 275 2.71 5.82 -20.44
C ILE A 275 2.82 7.06 -21.32
N LYS A 276 2.25 8.17 -20.84
CA LYS A 276 2.28 9.46 -21.51
C LYS A 276 3.31 10.38 -20.87
N ASP A 277 3.90 11.27 -21.66
CA ASP A 277 4.65 12.42 -21.17
C ASP A 277 3.73 13.61 -20.86
N SER A 278 4.31 14.71 -20.36
CA SER A 278 3.66 15.97 -20.05
C SER A 278 2.93 16.63 -21.24
N THR A 279 3.26 16.24 -22.49
CA THR A 279 2.57 16.71 -23.70
C THR A 279 1.32 15.90 -24.03
N GLY A 280 1.06 14.82 -23.28
CA GLY A 280 -0.06 13.91 -23.49
C GLY A 280 0.22 12.80 -24.50
N ARG A 281 1.46 12.71 -25.02
CA ARG A 281 1.85 11.72 -26.04
C ARG A 281 2.35 10.42 -25.45
N TYR A 282 2.06 9.31 -26.10
CA TYR A 282 2.55 7.99 -25.68
C TYR A 282 4.06 7.83 -25.93
N VAL A 283 4.81 7.55 -24.86
CA VAL A 283 6.28 7.38 -24.89
C VAL A 283 6.73 5.97 -24.53
N ALA A 284 5.91 5.23 -23.77
CA ALA A 284 6.19 3.85 -23.40
C ALA A 284 4.90 3.04 -23.19
N ALA A 285 5.03 1.71 -23.12
CA ALA A 285 3.97 0.83 -22.67
C ALA A 285 4.49 -0.28 -21.75
N LEU A 286 3.80 -0.48 -20.62
CA LEU A 286 3.98 -1.60 -19.71
C LEU A 286 2.91 -2.65 -20.00
N CYS A 287 3.34 -3.85 -20.40
CA CYS A 287 2.45 -4.97 -20.67
C CYS A 287 2.66 -6.07 -19.63
N LEU A 288 1.57 -6.61 -19.08
CA LEU A 288 1.56 -7.80 -18.23
C LEU A 288 0.81 -8.92 -18.96
N ASN A 289 1.42 -10.09 -19.07
CA ASN A 289 0.80 -11.28 -19.68
C ASN A 289 0.84 -12.44 -18.67
N ALA A 290 -0.29 -12.75 -18.05
CA ALA A 290 -0.40 -13.85 -17.10
C ALA A 290 -0.82 -15.15 -17.80
N ASP A 291 -0.05 -16.23 -17.63
CA ASP A 291 -0.43 -17.56 -18.11
C ASP A 291 -1.54 -18.14 -17.22
N VAL A 292 -2.75 -18.25 -17.78
CA VAL A 292 -3.92 -18.78 -17.07
C VAL A 292 -4.16 -20.27 -17.33
N THR A 293 -3.24 -20.95 -18.02
CA THR A 293 -3.41 -22.35 -18.46
C THR A 293 -3.47 -23.31 -17.26
N LEU A 294 -2.64 -23.11 -16.23
CA LEU A 294 -2.67 -23.93 -15.01
C LEU A 294 -3.99 -23.79 -14.23
N PHE A 295 -4.51 -22.56 -14.11
CA PHE A 295 -5.79 -22.31 -13.43
C PHE A 295 -6.96 -22.98 -14.14
N ARG A 296 -6.95 -23.00 -15.48
CA ARG A 296 -7.93 -23.76 -16.28
C ARG A 296 -7.77 -25.27 -16.10
N GLY A 297 -6.55 -25.78 -16.01
CA GLY A 297 -6.28 -27.19 -15.68
C GLY A 297 -6.89 -27.59 -14.33
N PHE A 298 -6.69 -26.76 -13.30
CA PHE A 298 -7.28 -26.97 -11.98
C PHE A 298 -8.81 -26.91 -11.99
N GLN A 299 -9.42 -25.95 -12.71
CA GLN A 299 -10.87 -25.92 -12.92
C GLN A 299 -11.39 -27.16 -13.67
N GLY A 300 -10.64 -27.67 -14.64
CA GLY A 300 -10.95 -28.91 -15.35
C GLY A 300 -10.94 -30.13 -14.42
N MET A 301 -9.91 -30.25 -13.57
CA MET A 301 -9.83 -31.31 -12.56
C MET A 301 -10.95 -31.23 -11.52
N LEU A 302 -11.29 -30.03 -11.02
CA LEU A 302 -12.42 -29.83 -10.12
C LEU A 302 -13.75 -30.20 -10.78
N ASN A 303 -13.98 -29.74 -12.02
CA ASN A 303 -15.20 -30.09 -12.77
C ASN A 303 -15.28 -31.60 -13.04
N GLN A 304 -14.16 -32.28 -13.30
CA GLN A 304 -14.11 -33.73 -13.48
C GLN A 304 -14.35 -34.49 -12.16
N PHE A 305 -13.79 -34.02 -11.04
CA PHE A 305 -13.99 -34.60 -9.71
C PHE A 305 -15.44 -34.44 -9.23
N CYS A 306 -16.03 -33.27 -9.48
CA CYS A 306 -17.44 -32.99 -9.21
C CYS A 306 -18.40 -33.54 -10.27
N ARG A 307 -17.92 -34.27 -11.30
CA ARG A 307 -18.78 -34.78 -12.37
C ARG A 307 -19.53 -36.03 -11.91
N THR A 308 -20.82 -35.87 -11.68
CA THR A 308 -21.74 -36.96 -11.37
C THR A 308 -22.33 -37.54 -12.65
N ASP A 309 -21.71 -38.59 -13.18
CA ASP A 309 -22.27 -39.37 -14.31
C ASP A 309 -23.08 -40.55 -13.77
N GLY A 310 -24.40 -40.38 -13.60
CA GLY A 310 -25.30 -41.45 -13.16
C GLY A 310 -26.73 -40.99 -13.00
N GLU A 311 -27.69 -41.91 -13.14
CA GLU A 311 -29.06 -41.68 -12.70
C GLU A 311 -29.09 -41.31 -11.21
N THR A 312 -30.07 -40.52 -10.79
CA THR A 312 -30.17 -39.98 -9.43
C THR A 312 -30.38 -41.08 -8.38
N VAL A 313 -29.28 -41.65 -7.89
CA VAL A 313 -29.23 -42.41 -6.64
C VAL A 313 -29.33 -41.40 -5.50
N VAL A 314 -30.46 -41.40 -4.81
CA VAL A 314 -30.69 -40.53 -3.64
C VAL A 314 -30.24 -41.29 -2.39
N GLU A 315 -29.09 -40.88 -1.84
CA GLU A 315 -28.59 -41.33 -0.55
C GLU A 315 -28.52 -40.13 0.42
N THR A 316 -29.14 -40.25 1.60
CA THR A 316 -29.16 -39.19 2.61
C THR A 316 -27.96 -39.31 3.53
N LEU A 317 -27.01 -38.36 3.43
CA LEU A 317 -25.78 -38.32 4.23
C LEU A 317 -25.84 -37.34 5.42
N ASP A 318 -27.03 -36.85 5.79
CA ASP A 318 -27.20 -35.94 6.92
C ASP A 318 -26.83 -36.60 8.27
N PRO A 319 -26.15 -35.90 9.20
CA PRO A 319 -25.90 -36.41 10.53
C PRO A 319 -27.21 -36.62 11.30
N ALA A 320 -27.55 -37.87 11.59
CA ALA A 320 -28.75 -38.22 12.36
C ALA A 320 -28.66 -37.69 13.80
N GLY A 321 -29.18 -36.48 14.06
CA GLY A 321 -29.20 -35.93 15.42
C GLY A 321 -29.36 -34.41 15.52
N ALA A 322 -28.78 -33.86 16.60
CA ALA A 322 -29.05 -32.51 17.07
C ALA A 322 -28.58 -31.39 16.14
N ASP A 323 -27.52 -31.61 15.35
CA ASP A 323 -26.93 -30.58 14.50
C ASP A 323 -27.75 -30.31 13.24
N ALA A 324 -28.41 -31.33 12.67
CA ALA A 324 -29.36 -31.14 11.58
C ALA A 324 -30.58 -30.28 12.00
N ILE A 325 -31.05 -30.46 13.25
CA ILE A 325 -32.11 -29.63 13.83
C ILE A 325 -31.66 -28.17 13.93
N ARG A 326 -30.44 -27.91 14.43
CA ARG A 326 -29.88 -26.56 14.55
C ARG A 326 -29.76 -25.89 13.19
N GLN A 327 -29.12 -26.57 12.23
CA GLN A 327 -28.95 -26.06 10.86
C GLN A 327 -30.29 -25.75 10.19
N ARG A 328 -31.33 -26.58 10.37
CA ARG A 328 -32.66 -26.31 9.81
C ARG A 328 -33.34 -25.09 10.47
N ILE A 329 -33.15 -24.87 11.77
CA ILE A 329 -33.62 -23.65 12.46
C ILE A 329 -32.86 -22.41 11.96
N ASP A 330 -31.54 -22.49 11.82
CA ASP A 330 -30.69 -21.39 11.36
C ASP A 330 -31.01 -20.99 9.91
N ALA A 331 -31.24 -21.96 9.03
CA ALA A 331 -31.68 -21.73 7.66
C ALA A 331 -33.06 -21.05 7.60
N PHE A 332 -34.01 -21.47 8.45
CA PHE A 332 -35.34 -20.86 8.55
C PHE A 332 -35.27 -19.40 9.03
N ALA A 333 -34.47 -19.12 10.06
CA ALA A 333 -34.27 -17.76 10.57
C ALA A 333 -33.58 -16.86 9.52
N THR A 334 -32.57 -17.39 8.82
CA THR A 334 -31.86 -16.70 7.74
C THR A 334 -32.80 -16.31 6.59
N ARG A 335 -33.74 -17.20 6.19
CA ARG A 335 -34.77 -16.92 5.17
C ARG A 335 -35.67 -15.74 5.55
N LEU A 336 -35.86 -15.49 6.85
CA LEU A 336 -36.64 -14.39 7.41
C LEU A 336 -35.77 -13.18 7.81
N ALA A 337 -34.49 -13.16 7.42
CA ALA A 337 -33.50 -12.12 7.74
C ALA A 337 -33.41 -11.79 9.25
N THR A 338 -33.47 -12.82 10.10
CA THR A 338 -33.48 -12.69 11.57
C THR A 338 -32.68 -13.82 12.23
N THR A 339 -32.51 -13.79 13.55
CA THR A 339 -31.85 -14.85 14.32
C THR A 339 -32.87 -15.79 14.99
N PRO A 340 -32.50 -17.05 15.30
CA PRO A 340 -33.41 -18.02 15.95
C PRO A 340 -34.08 -17.51 17.24
N ARG A 341 -33.39 -16.63 17.99
CA ARG A 341 -33.89 -16.08 19.27
C ARG A 341 -34.84 -14.89 19.11
N GLU A 342 -34.86 -14.28 17.94
CA GLU A 342 -35.71 -13.13 17.62
C GLU A 342 -37.02 -13.54 16.91
N LEU A 343 -37.18 -14.82 16.58
CA LEU A 343 -38.38 -15.36 15.94
C LEU A 343 -39.63 -15.09 16.79
N LYS A 344 -40.58 -14.36 16.20
CA LYS A 344 -41.90 -14.07 16.78
C LYS A 344 -42.71 -15.34 16.91
N THR A 345 -43.72 -15.35 17.78
CA THR A 345 -44.51 -16.56 18.10
C THR A 345 -45.09 -17.25 16.87
N ASP A 346 -45.62 -16.50 15.90
CA ASP A 346 -46.19 -17.11 14.69
C ASP A 346 -45.12 -17.67 13.73
N GLN A 347 -43.93 -17.06 13.70
CA GLN A 347 -42.77 -17.58 12.96
C GLN A 347 -42.20 -18.84 13.63
N ARG A 348 -42.20 -18.92 14.97
CA ARG A 348 -41.82 -20.14 15.70
C ARG A 348 -42.82 -21.27 15.45
N ARG A 349 -44.12 -20.98 15.33
CA ARG A 349 -45.14 -21.98 14.95
C ARG A 349 -44.91 -22.52 13.54
N GLU A 350 -44.65 -21.66 12.55
CA GLU A 350 -44.30 -22.08 11.19
C GLU A 350 -43.02 -22.94 11.16
N LEU A 351 -42.00 -22.55 11.94
CA LEU A 351 -40.78 -23.36 12.14
C LEU A 351 -41.10 -24.73 12.76
N MET A 352 -41.92 -24.80 13.80
CA MET A 352 -42.30 -26.08 14.43
C MET A 352 -43.09 -26.98 13.48
N GLN A 353 -43.96 -26.41 12.64
CA GLN A 353 -44.66 -27.16 11.59
C GLN A 353 -43.70 -27.70 10.53
N THR A 354 -42.71 -26.89 10.11
CA THR A 354 -41.65 -27.29 9.17
C THR A 354 -40.83 -28.45 9.75
N LEU A 355 -40.30 -28.30 10.96
CA LEU A 355 -39.54 -29.35 11.67
C LEU A 355 -40.36 -30.63 11.90
N LYS A 356 -41.69 -30.52 12.03
CA LYS A 356 -42.59 -31.68 12.14
C LYS A 356 -42.78 -32.39 10.80
N ALA A 357 -43.00 -31.63 9.73
CA ALA A 357 -43.17 -32.18 8.38
C ALA A 357 -41.90 -32.88 7.88
N ASP A 358 -40.73 -32.32 8.21
CA ASP A 358 -39.41 -32.88 7.90
C ASP A 358 -38.98 -34.01 8.89
N GLY A 359 -39.82 -34.41 9.84
CA GLY A 359 -39.55 -35.51 10.78
C GLY A 359 -38.56 -35.21 11.93
N PHE A 360 -38.00 -34.00 12.01
CA PHE A 360 -37.01 -33.61 13.02
C PHE A 360 -37.52 -33.67 14.47
N LEU A 361 -38.84 -33.58 14.70
CA LEU A 361 -39.41 -33.65 16.06
C LEU A 361 -39.41 -35.06 16.67
N GLU A 362 -39.30 -36.11 15.85
CA GLU A 362 -39.21 -37.50 16.31
C GLU A 362 -37.80 -37.86 16.83
N VAL A 363 -36.82 -36.98 16.61
CA VAL A 363 -35.44 -37.17 17.09
C VAL A 363 -35.38 -37.04 18.61
N ARG A 364 -34.63 -37.95 19.27
CA ARG A 364 -34.47 -37.96 20.73
C ARG A 364 -33.94 -36.62 21.23
N ARG A 365 -34.67 -35.99 22.16
CA ARG A 365 -34.43 -34.64 22.74
C ARG A 365 -34.64 -33.47 21.77
N ALA A 366 -35.29 -33.64 20.61
CA ALA A 366 -35.56 -32.55 19.66
C ALA A 366 -36.15 -31.29 20.32
N MET A 367 -37.22 -31.45 21.13
CA MET A 367 -37.86 -30.33 21.84
C MET A 367 -36.94 -29.60 22.83
N GLU A 368 -35.93 -30.28 23.37
CA GLU A 368 -34.92 -29.67 24.25
C GLU A 368 -33.90 -28.87 23.41
N ILE A 369 -33.41 -29.45 22.33
CA ILE A 369 -32.46 -28.82 21.38
C ILE A 369 -33.07 -27.55 20.78
N VAL A 370 -34.30 -27.65 20.29
CA VAL A 370 -35.09 -26.51 19.77
C VAL A 370 -35.23 -25.42 20.84
N SER A 371 -35.59 -25.77 22.08
CA SER A 371 -35.76 -24.79 23.16
C SER A 371 -34.47 -24.04 23.51
N GLN A 372 -33.34 -24.73 23.54
CA GLN A 372 -32.03 -24.13 23.81
C GLN A 372 -31.57 -23.21 22.68
N HIS A 373 -31.81 -23.61 21.43
CA HIS A 373 -31.39 -22.86 20.25
C HIS A 373 -32.23 -21.59 20.06
N LEU A 374 -33.56 -21.71 20.21
CA LEU A 374 -34.50 -20.59 20.19
C LEU A 374 -34.45 -19.70 21.44
N GLY A 375 -33.76 -20.13 22.50
CA GLY A 375 -33.65 -19.35 23.76
C GLY A 375 -34.96 -19.23 24.54
N VAL A 376 -35.90 -20.15 24.36
CA VAL A 376 -37.23 -20.15 25.02
C VAL A 376 -37.41 -21.38 25.92
N SER A 377 -38.43 -21.38 26.77
CA SER A 377 -38.71 -22.54 27.62
C SER A 377 -39.19 -23.75 26.80
N ARG A 378 -38.92 -24.98 27.27
CA ARG A 378 -39.49 -26.20 26.66
C ARG A 378 -41.02 -26.15 26.57
N ALA A 379 -41.70 -25.59 27.57
CA ALA A 379 -43.15 -25.43 27.57
C ALA A 379 -43.63 -24.48 26.44
N THR A 380 -42.84 -23.44 26.13
CA THR A 380 -43.08 -22.56 24.98
C THR A 380 -43.01 -23.36 23.67
N VAL A 381 -41.96 -24.17 23.48
CA VAL A 381 -41.81 -25.01 22.28
C VAL A 381 -42.95 -26.04 22.14
N TYR A 382 -43.41 -26.66 23.24
CA TYR A 382 -44.59 -27.55 23.21
C TYR A 382 -45.91 -26.82 22.91
N ASN A 383 -46.01 -25.52 23.18
CA ASN A 383 -47.19 -24.72 22.84
C ASN A 383 -47.11 -24.12 21.43
N ASP A 384 -45.91 -23.86 20.91
CA ASP A 384 -45.67 -23.41 19.54
C ASP A 384 -45.72 -24.60 18.53
N ALA A 385 -45.69 -25.86 19.02
CA ALA A 385 -45.82 -27.08 18.23
C ALA A 385 -47.24 -27.70 18.20
N LYS A 386 -48.22 -27.03 18.85
CA LYS A 386 -49.65 -27.36 18.78
C LYS A 386 -50.33 -26.52 17.70
#